data_AF-A0A2E0EX52-F1
#
_entry.id   AF-A0A2E0EX52-F1
#
_cell.length_a   1.000
_cell.length_b   1.000
_cell.length_c   1.000
_cell.angle_alpha   90.00
_cell.angle_beta   90.00
_cell.angle_gamma   90.00
#
_symmetry.space_group_name_H-M   'P 1'
#
loop_
_entity.id
_entity.type
_entity.pdbx_description
1 polymer ?
#
loop_
_entity_poly.entity_id
_entity_poly.type
_entity_poly.pdbx_seq_one_letter_code
_entity_poly.pdbx_strand_id
1 'polypeptide(L)'
;MKTIIYDIETIPDLDFGRKHMNLDGLSDEDIGRSMFFQQLQKHGNEFLPIDLQKVITISFVTEHNGHIELSSCTDVATFLDSIKDADHFVTWNGNRFDVPVLYFRAVLNNLAVNEKIFDKNHHTDLKALLSNGDINSISGLDWVSKHLGLPGKSEHTGNAVWDLYLEKKIDEVVRYCESDALNTYLIYVQHQLSMGVINEQELNTKKDTLKKFLASQDNPHSEFIQQL
;
A
#
# COMPACT_ATOMS: atom_id res chain seq x y z
N MET A 1 11.62 -4.38 -18.06
CA MET A 1 11.25 -3.35 -17.06
C MET A 1 10.62 -4.08 -15.89
N LYS A 2 11.21 -3.96 -14.70
CA LYS A 2 10.65 -4.50 -13.46
C LYS A 2 9.80 -3.41 -12.79
N THR A 3 8.48 -3.58 -12.80
CA THR A 3 7.51 -2.65 -12.20
C THR A 3 7.04 -3.18 -10.87
N ILE A 4 7.10 -2.37 -9.83
CA ILE A 4 6.62 -2.68 -8.48
C ILE A 4 5.40 -1.83 -8.18
N ILE A 5 4.29 -2.47 -7.86
CA ILE A 5 3.05 -1.83 -7.42
C ILE A 5 2.86 -2.20 -5.97
N TYR A 6 2.75 -1.24 -5.06
CA TYR A 6 2.74 -1.55 -3.64
C TYR A 6 1.85 -0.61 -2.83
N ASP A 7 1.55 -1.09 -1.63
CA ASP A 7 0.81 -0.40 -0.58
C ASP A 7 1.42 -0.78 0.78
N ILE A 8 1.23 0.06 1.80
CA ILE A 8 1.70 -0.20 3.17
C ILE A 8 0.57 -0.03 4.18
N GLU A 9 0.63 -0.81 5.26
CA GLU A 9 -0.20 -0.58 6.43
C GLU A 9 0.64 -0.26 7.66
N THR A 10 0.13 0.66 8.46
CA THR A 10 0.84 1.21 9.61
C THR A 10 -0.02 1.22 10.87
N ILE A 11 0.67 1.20 12.01
CA ILE A 11 0.11 1.46 13.34
C ILE A 11 0.89 2.61 13.98
N PRO A 12 0.44 3.14 15.13
CA PRO A 12 1.25 4.06 15.92
C PRO A 12 2.60 3.42 16.30
N ASP A 13 3.67 4.19 16.26
CA ASP A 13 4.97 3.75 16.77
C ASP A 13 4.94 3.64 18.30
N LEU A 14 4.49 2.49 18.79
CA LEU A 14 4.35 2.22 20.21
C LEU A 14 5.69 2.29 20.95
N ASP A 15 6.80 1.95 20.29
CA ASP A 15 8.12 2.00 20.89
C ASP A 15 8.56 3.44 21.12
N PHE A 16 8.30 4.32 20.15
CA PHE A 16 8.47 5.76 20.33
C PHE A 16 7.55 6.32 21.41
N GLY A 17 6.27 5.92 21.42
CA GLY A 17 5.29 6.33 22.43
C GLY A 17 5.76 6.02 23.85
N ARG A 18 6.18 4.78 24.11
CA ARG A 18 6.73 4.36 25.41
C ARG A 18 7.95 5.17 25.81
N LYS A 19 8.89 5.36 24.89
CA LYS A 19 10.21 5.92 25.22
C LYS A 19 10.22 7.45 25.31
N HIS A 20 9.37 8.13 24.54
CA HIS A 20 9.50 9.56 24.29
C HIS A 20 8.22 10.37 24.53
N MET A 21 7.08 9.71 24.81
CA MET A 21 5.81 10.40 25.03
C MET A 21 5.24 10.22 26.44
N ASN A 22 6.05 9.72 27.39
CA ASN A 22 5.63 9.39 28.77
C ASN A 22 4.44 8.42 28.80
N LEU A 23 4.45 7.45 27.88
CA LEU A 23 3.45 6.38 27.79
C LEU A 23 4.01 5.04 28.26
N ASP A 24 5.13 5.05 29.00
CA ASP A 24 5.68 3.86 29.60
C ASP A 24 4.75 3.28 30.69
N GLY A 25 4.74 1.96 30.83
CA GLY A 25 3.86 1.24 31.76
C GLY A 25 2.41 1.07 31.30
N LEU A 26 2.01 1.68 30.17
CA LEU A 26 0.70 1.49 29.56
C LEU A 26 0.66 0.24 28.65
N SER A 27 -0.55 -0.27 28.41
CA SER A 27 -0.79 -1.31 27.41
C SER A 27 -0.61 -0.78 25.98
N ASP A 28 -0.36 -1.65 25.00
CA ASP A 28 -0.25 -1.27 23.58
C ASP A 28 -1.51 -0.54 23.10
N GLU A 29 -2.69 -1.02 23.51
CA GLU A 29 -3.98 -0.39 23.26
C GLU A 29 -4.01 1.06 23.78
N ASP A 30 -3.61 1.27 25.04
CA ASP A 30 -3.64 2.57 25.68
C ASP A 30 -2.57 3.53 25.13
N ILE A 31 -1.41 3.01 24.72
CA ILE A 31 -0.36 3.81 24.06
C ILE A 31 -0.90 4.35 22.73
N GLY A 32 -1.43 3.47 21.86
CA GLY A 32 -1.96 3.88 20.57
C GLY A 32 -3.11 4.88 20.71
N ARG A 33 -4.07 4.60 21.60
CA ARG A 33 -5.17 5.54 21.91
C ARG A 33 -4.68 6.89 22.41
N SER A 34 -3.67 6.90 23.29
CA SER A 34 -3.08 8.13 23.79
C SER A 34 -2.42 8.94 22.66
N MET A 35 -1.72 8.28 21.74
CA MET A 35 -1.11 8.93 20.57
C MET A 35 -2.18 9.54 19.64
N PHE A 36 -3.23 8.78 19.30
CA PHE A 36 -4.35 9.30 18.49
C PHE A 36 -5.04 10.49 19.15
N PHE A 37 -5.32 10.39 20.45
CA PHE A 37 -5.97 11.47 21.20
C PHE A 37 -5.11 12.74 21.27
N GLN A 38 -3.80 12.61 21.48
CA GLN A 38 -2.88 13.76 21.44
C GLN A 38 -2.85 14.42 20.06
N GLN A 39 -2.90 13.63 18.98
CA GLN A 39 -2.97 14.12 17.61
C GLN A 39 -4.27 14.87 17.34
N LEU A 40 -5.41 14.30 17.77
CA LEU A 40 -6.73 14.91 17.65
C LEU A 40 -6.79 16.27 18.36
N GLN A 41 -6.26 16.37 19.58
CA GLN A 41 -6.23 17.64 20.32
C GLN A 41 -5.40 18.73 19.65
N LYS A 42 -4.27 18.36 19.01
CA LYS A 42 -3.35 19.33 18.40
C LYS A 42 -3.76 19.74 16.98
N HIS A 43 -4.29 18.79 16.20
CA HIS A 43 -4.46 18.94 14.75
C HIS A 43 -5.90 18.69 14.26
N GLY A 44 -6.83 18.34 15.15
CA GLY A 44 -8.24 18.15 14.81
C GLY A 44 -8.56 16.88 14.02
N ASN A 45 -7.63 15.93 13.96
CA ASN A 45 -7.82 14.60 13.35
C ASN A 45 -6.93 13.56 14.05
N GLU A 46 -7.19 12.26 13.87
CA GLU A 46 -6.42 11.17 14.49
C GLU A 46 -5.29 10.64 13.60
N PHE A 47 -5.10 11.19 12.40
CA PHE A 47 -4.07 10.72 11.47
C PHE A 47 -2.68 11.15 11.96
N LEU A 48 -1.88 10.17 12.39
CA LEU A 48 -0.56 10.43 12.94
C LEU A 48 0.42 10.95 11.87
N PRO A 49 1.35 11.85 12.23
CA PRO A 49 2.39 12.33 11.32
C PRO A 49 3.34 11.18 10.91
N ILE A 50 4.02 11.34 9.78
CA ILE A 50 4.85 10.31 9.12
C ILE A 50 5.86 9.65 10.09
N ASP A 51 6.45 10.44 10.97
CA ASP A 51 7.47 10.01 11.93
C ASP A 51 6.91 9.14 13.08
N LEU A 52 5.59 9.12 13.27
CA LEU A 52 4.89 8.27 14.25
C LEU A 52 4.20 7.06 13.63
N GLN A 53 4.37 6.82 12.33
CA GLN A 53 3.77 5.69 11.59
C GLN A 53 4.73 4.51 11.54
N LYS A 54 4.39 3.39 12.18
CA LYS A 54 5.17 2.13 12.15
C LYS A 54 4.56 1.16 11.16
N VAL A 55 5.33 0.78 10.15
CA VAL A 55 4.91 -0.23 9.16
C VAL A 55 4.72 -1.58 9.83
N ILE A 56 3.60 -2.24 9.53
CA ILE A 56 3.30 -3.61 9.99
C ILE A 56 3.15 -4.60 8.84
N THR A 57 2.80 -4.13 7.65
CA THR A 57 2.85 -4.93 6.43
C THR A 57 3.09 -4.03 5.22
N ILE A 58 3.72 -4.62 4.21
CA ILE A 58 3.93 -4.07 2.88
C ILE A 58 3.54 -5.18 1.91
N SER A 59 2.57 -4.92 1.05
CA SER A 59 2.16 -5.85 0.01
C SER A 59 2.49 -5.26 -1.35
N PHE A 60 3.01 -6.08 -2.26
CA PHE A 60 3.46 -5.61 -3.56
C PHE A 60 3.29 -6.64 -4.67
N VAL A 61 2.86 -6.14 -5.82
CA VAL A 61 2.84 -6.85 -7.09
C VAL A 61 4.11 -6.53 -7.86
N THR A 62 4.86 -7.55 -8.23
CA THR A 62 6.00 -7.44 -9.13
C THR A 62 5.58 -7.87 -10.53
N GLU A 63 5.67 -6.96 -11.51
CA GLU A 63 5.52 -7.30 -12.92
C GLU A 63 6.88 -7.23 -13.62
N HIS A 64 7.31 -8.34 -14.23
CA HIS A 64 8.57 -8.39 -14.97
C HIS A 64 8.52 -9.41 -16.11
N ASN A 65 8.76 -8.97 -17.35
CA ASN A 65 8.80 -9.81 -18.55
C ASN A 65 7.58 -10.74 -18.69
N GLY A 66 6.37 -10.19 -18.48
CA GLY A 66 5.11 -10.93 -18.57
C GLY A 66 4.83 -11.87 -17.39
N HIS A 67 5.71 -11.93 -16.39
CA HIS A 67 5.46 -12.63 -15.13
C HIS A 67 4.90 -11.65 -14.12
N ILE A 68 3.98 -12.14 -13.28
CA ILE A 68 3.39 -11.41 -12.18
C ILE A 68 3.51 -12.23 -10.90
N GLU A 69 3.83 -11.55 -9.80
CA GLU A 69 3.94 -12.14 -8.48
C GLU A 69 3.37 -11.17 -7.46
N LEU A 70 2.58 -11.68 -6.51
CA LEU A 70 2.16 -10.96 -5.31
C LEU A 70 3.04 -11.44 -4.15
N SER A 71 3.53 -10.51 -3.35
CA SER A 71 4.33 -10.79 -2.17
C SER A 71 3.99 -9.82 -1.06
N SER A 72 4.15 -10.27 0.18
CA SER A 72 3.98 -9.43 1.36
C SER A 72 5.10 -9.67 2.35
N CYS A 73 5.50 -8.61 3.06
CA CYS A 73 6.47 -8.68 4.14
C CYS A 73 6.10 -7.72 5.26
N THR A 74 6.60 -7.99 6.46
CA THR A 74 6.27 -7.22 7.67
C THR A 74 7.38 -6.28 8.10
N ASP A 75 8.48 -6.24 7.35
CA ASP A 75 9.64 -5.41 7.64
C ASP A 75 10.13 -4.65 6.40
N VAL A 76 10.57 -3.41 6.64
CA VAL A 76 11.00 -2.49 5.59
C VAL A 76 12.29 -2.96 4.90
N ALA A 77 13.17 -3.69 5.59
CA ALA A 77 14.44 -4.13 5.01
C ALA A 77 14.23 -5.18 3.91
N THR A 78 13.36 -6.17 4.16
CA THR A 78 12.98 -7.20 3.18
C THR A 78 12.33 -6.57 1.96
N PHE A 79 11.43 -5.61 2.14
CA PHE A 79 10.84 -4.89 1.02
C PHE A 79 11.90 -4.16 0.19
N LEU A 80 12.74 -3.34 0.82
CA LEU A 80 13.77 -2.55 0.13
C LEU A 80 14.78 -3.42 -0.63
N ASP A 81 15.17 -4.59 -0.08
CA ASP A 81 16.05 -5.52 -0.79
C ASP A 81 15.37 -6.15 -2.02
N SER A 82 14.07 -6.44 -1.93
CA SER A 82 13.26 -7.04 -3.01
C SER A 82 13.08 -6.09 -4.21
N ILE A 83 13.16 -4.78 -3.98
CA ILE A 83 12.92 -3.73 -4.99
C ILE A 83 14.19 -2.99 -5.43
N LYS A 84 15.37 -3.40 -4.98
CA LYS A 84 16.64 -2.69 -5.24
C LYS A 84 16.98 -2.53 -6.73
N ASP A 85 16.52 -3.46 -7.55
CA ASP A 85 16.70 -3.51 -9.01
C ASP A 85 15.44 -3.11 -9.78
N ALA A 86 14.41 -2.59 -9.11
CA ALA A 86 13.19 -2.13 -9.75
C ALA A 86 13.47 -0.97 -10.72
N ASP A 87 12.73 -0.94 -11.81
CA ASP A 87 12.78 0.10 -12.83
C ASP A 87 11.67 1.13 -12.66
N HIS A 88 10.49 0.70 -12.21
CA HIS A 88 9.32 1.57 -12.10
C HIS A 88 8.51 1.23 -10.85
N PHE A 89 7.91 2.24 -10.25
CA PHE A 89 7.06 2.14 -9.07
C PHE A 89 5.67 2.65 -9.38
N VAL A 90 4.66 2.06 -8.75
CA VAL A 90 3.27 2.51 -8.85
C VAL A 90 2.63 2.44 -7.47
N THR A 91 1.94 3.51 -7.08
CA THR A 91 1.18 3.58 -5.82
C THR A 91 -0.15 4.28 -6.02
N TRP A 92 -1.06 4.15 -5.05
CA TRP A 92 -2.25 4.98 -4.96
C TRP A 92 -2.07 6.02 -3.85
N ASN A 93 -1.84 7.29 -4.20
CA ASN A 93 -1.57 8.37 -3.23
C ASN A 93 -0.30 8.16 -2.38
N GLY A 94 0.62 7.30 -2.83
CA GLY A 94 1.80 6.90 -2.06
C GLY A 94 2.87 7.97 -1.94
N ASN A 95 2.89 8.98 -2.83
CA ASN A 95 3.82 10.10 -2.68
C ASN A 95 3.54 10.94 -1.42
N ARG A 96 2.31 10.89 -0.90
CA ARG A 96 1.93 11.64 0.30
C ARG A 96 2.06 10.84 1.59
N PHE A 97 2.13 9.51 1.51
CA PHE A 97 2.11 8.66 2.69
C PHE A 97 3.16 7.55 2.63
N ASP A 98 2.96 6.57 1.75
CA ASP A 98 3.76 5.36 1.66
C ASP A 98 5.26 5.64 1.51
N VAL A 99 5.62 6.47 0.52
CA VAL A 99 7.02 6.83 0.25
C VAL A 99 7.65 7.59 1.43
N PRO A 100 7.04 8.67 1.96
CA PRO A 100 7.55 9.33 3.17
C PRO A 100 7.72 8.39 4.37
N VAL A 101 6.76 7.49 4.64
CA VAL A 101 6.83 6.54 5.76
C VAL A 101 7.99 5.56 5.54
N LEU A 102 8.05 4.91 4.38
CA LEU A 102 9.11 3.96 4.05
C LEU A 102 10.49 4.62 4.10
N TYR A 103 10.62 5.83 3.57
CA TYR A 103 11.89 6.55 3.61
C TYR A 103 12.30 6.92 5.03
N PHE A 104 11.38 7.43 5.85
CA PHE A 104 11.69 7.72 7.25
C PHE A 104 12.11 6.45 8.00
N ARG A 105 11.39 5.34 7.78
CA ARG A 105 11.74 4.03 8.37
C ARG A 105 13.08 3.51 7.87
N ALA A 106 13.44 3.75 6.60
CA ALA A 106 14.76 3.43 6.08
C ALA A 106 15.85 4.25 6.77
N VAL A 107 15.65 5.56 6.95
CA VAL A 107 16.59 6.44 7.66
C VAL A 107 16.80 5.98 9.10
N LEU A 108 15.72 5.67 9.82
CA LEU A 108 15.80 5.16 11.20
C LEU A 108 16.63 3.87 11.32
N ASN A 109 16.63 3.04 10.28
CA ASN A 109 17.29 1.73 10.26
C ASN A 109 18.59 1.70 9.44
N ASN A 110 19.07 2.85 8.96
CA ASN A 110 20.26 2.96 8.09
C ASN A 110 20.18 2.08 6.83
N LEU A 111 19.01 2.01 6.21
CA LEU A 111 18.76 1.21 5.00
C LEU A 111 18.88 2.07 3.74
N ALA A 112 19.44 1.47 2.68
CA ALA A 112 19.48 2.09 1.37
C ALA A 112 18.11 1.96 0.68
N VAL A 113 17.68 3.02 -0.01
CA VAL A 113 16.42 3.06 -0.76
C VAL A 113 16.74 3.24 -2.24
N ASN A 114 16.02 2.53 -3.12
CA ASN A 114 16.12 2.73 -4.55
C ASN A 114 15.63 4.16 -4.90
N GLU A 115 16.54 5.03 -5.34
CA GLU A 115 16.28 6.45 -5.59
C GLU A 115 15.16 6.71 -6.61
N LYS A 116 14.89 5.75 -7.51
CA LYS A 116 13.80 5.81 -8.48
C LYS A 116 12.42 5.93 -7.83
N ILE A 117 12.27 5.54 -6.56
CA ILE A 117 11.01 5.73 -5.81
C ILE A 117 10.65 7.22 -5.64
N PHE A 118 11.63 8.11 -5.70
CA PHE A 118 11.44 9.57 -5.60
C PHE A 118 11.41 10.26 -6.98
N ASP A 119 11.81 9.56 -8.04
CA ASP A 119 11.84 10.13 -9.38
C ASP A 119 10.47 10.00 -10.06
N LYS A 120 9.85 11.13 -10.37
CA LYS A 120 8.58 11.21 -11.10
C LYS A 120 8.57 10.50 -12.47
N ASN A 121 9.73 10.26 -13.07
CA ASN A 121 9.84 9.52 -14.33
C ASN A 121 9.80 7.99 -14.12
N HIS A 122 10.11 7.54 -12.89
CA HIS A 122 10.16 6.13 -12.51
C HIS A 122 9.13 5.78 -11.43
N HIS A 123 8.28 6.72 -11.02
CA HIS A 123 7.21 6.47 -10.05
C HIS A 123 5.91 7.14 -10.49
N THR A 124 4.87 6.33 -10.69
CA THR A 124 3.50 6.76 -10.96
C THR A 124 2.64 6.68 -9.70
N ASP A 125 2.26 7.83 -9.15
CA ASP A 125 1.15 7.91 -8.18
C ASP A 125 -0.17 8.05 -8.95
N LEU A 126 -0.98 6.98 -8.96
CA LEU A 126 -2.20 6.91 -9.75
C LEU A 126 -3.25 7.92 -9.32
N LYS A 127 -3.35 8.22 -8.02
CA LYS A 127 -4.35 9.17 -7.54
C LYS A 127 -3.99 10.56 -8.05
N ALA A 128 -2.72 10.95 -7.92
CA ALA A 128 -2.22 12.22 -8.45
C ALA A 128 -2.32 12.28 -9.98
N LEU A 129 -2.02 11.18 -10.69
CA LEU A 129 -2.12 11.13 -12.14
C LEU A 129 -3.56 11.32 -12.62
N LEU A 130 -4.51 10.54 -12.08
CA LEU A 130 -5.91 10.57 -12.50
C LEU A 130 -6.60 11.89 -12.14
N SER A 131 -6.15 12.55 -11.09
CA SER A 131 -6.70 13.82 -10.62
C SER A 131 -5.96 15.04 -11.18
N ASN A 132 -5.00 14.85 -12.10
CA ASN A 132 -4.10 15.89 -12.61
C ASN A 132 -3.47 16.74 -11.48
N GLY A 133 -3.05 16.08 -10.40
CA GLY A 133 -2.44 16.67 -9.22
C GLY A 133 -3.40 17.12 -8.12
N ASP A 134 -4.68 17.38 -8.43
CA ASP A 134 -5.68 17.76 -7.41
C ASP A 134 -6.33 16.52 -6.78
N ILE A 135 -5.61 15.84 -5.89
CA ILE A 135 -6.05 14.56 -5.30
C ILE A 135 -7.36 14.64 -4.50
N ASN A 136 -7.86 15.84 -4.20
CA ASN A 136 -9.15 16.04 -3.54
C ASN A 136 -10.32 16.01 -4.52
N SER A 137 -10.06 16.15 -5.82
CA SER A 137 -11.06 16.08 -6.89
C SER A 137 -11.47 14.64 -7.25
N ILE A 138 -10.74 13.63 -6.74
CA ILE A 138 -11.01 12.22 -6.99
C ILE A 138 -11.22 11.45 -5.68
N SER A 139 -12.17 10.52 -5.70
CA SER A 139 -12.46 9.61 -4.59
C SER A 139 -11.27 8.68 -4.26
N GLY A 140 -11.35 7.98 -3.14
CA GLY A 140 -10.36 6.98 -2.73
C GLY A 140 -10.33 5.71 -3.60
N LEU A 141 -9.33 4.87 -3.36
CA LEU A 141 -9.06 3.64 -4.12
C LEU A 141 -10.30 2.76 -4.24
N ASP A 142 -11.03 2.57 -3.13
CA ASP A 142 -12.24 1.74 -3.09
C ASP A 142 -13.30 2.17 -4.12
N TRP A 143 -13.66 3.45 -4.10
CA TRP A 143 -14.66 3.99 -5.00
C TRP A 143 -14.21 3.92 -6.46
N VAL A 144 -12.96 4.26 -6.75
CA VAL A 144 -12.43 4.22 -8.12
C VAL A 144 -12.37 2.78 -8.64
N SER A 145 -11.95 1.84 -7.80
CA SER A 145 -11.93 0.41 -8.12
C SER A 145 -13.34 -0.09 -8.46
N LYS A 146 -14.33 0.21 -7.62
CA LYS A 146 -15.74 -0.15 -7.86
C LYS A 146 -16.30 0.46 -9.15
N HIS A 147 -15.94 1.70 -9.49
CA HIS A 147 -16.35 2.32 -10.77
C HIS A 147 -15.76 1.61 -11.99
N LEU A 148 -14.61 0.96 -11.84
CA LEU A 148 -13.97 0.17 -12.89
C LEU A 148 -14.44 -1.29 -12.91
N GLY A 149 -15.40 -1.65 -12.07
CA GLY A 149 -15.88 -3.03 -11.93
C GLY A 149 -14.85 -3.97 -11.28
N LEU A 150 -13.94 -3.41 -10.46
CA LEU A 150 -12.97 -4.14 -9.65
C LEU A 150 -13.49 -4.34 -8.21
N PRO A 151 -12.90 -5.25 -7.40
CA PRO A 151 -13.46 -5.60 -6.10
C PRO A 151 -13.54 -4.42 -5.13
N GLY A 152 -12.59 -3.49 -5.22
CA GLY A 152 -12.43 -2.42 -4.24
C GLY A 152 -11.90 -2.93 -2.91
N LYS A 153 -12.07 -2.13 -1.86
CA LYS A 153 -11.68 -2.50 -0.50
C LYS A 153 -12.74 -3.42 0.10
N SER A 154 -12.30 -4.49 0.77
CA SER A 154 -13.16 -5.32 1.61
C SER A 154 -13.82 -4.47 2.73
N GLU A 155 -14.90 -4.95 3.35
CA GLU A 155 -15.77 -4.16 4.26
C GLU A 155 -15.09 -3.57 5.53
N HIS A 156 -13.79 -3.78 5.72
CA HIS A 156 -13.01 -3.20 6.80
C HIS A 156 -12.34 -1.89 6.34
N THR A 157 -12.86 -0.75 6.82
CA THR A 157 -12.31 0.60 6.56
C THR A 157 -10.97 0.79 7.28
N GLY A 158 -10.14 1.77 6.89
CA GLY A 158 -8.77 1.96 7.43
C GLY A 158 -8.63 2.11 8.96
N ASN A 159 -9.71 2.43 9.69
CA ASN A 159 -9.71 2.37 11.16
C ASN A 159 -9.59 0.92 11.69
N ALA A 160 -9.85 -0.07 10.84
CA ALA A 160 -9.74 -1.48 11.18
C ALA A 160 -8.30 -1.94 11.40
N VAL A 161 -7.28 -1.28 10.84
CA VAL A 161 -5.90 -1.78 10.94
C VAL A 161 -5.41 -1.80 12.39
N TRP A 162 -5.72 -0.75 13.15
CA TRP A 162 -5.40 -0.70 14.57
C TRP A 162 -6.17 -1.75 15.38
N ASP A 163 -7.47 -1.91 15.12
CA ASP A 163 -8.31 -2.89 15.81
C ASP A 163 -7.86 -4.33 15.49
N LEU A 164 -7.59 -4.63 14.21
CA LEU A 164 -7.04 -5.92 13.76
C LEU A 164 -5.68 -6.20 14.39
N TYR A 165 -4.83 -5.18 14.54
CA TYR A 165 -3.55 -5.30 15.24
C TYR A 165 -3.75 -5.69 16.71
N LEU A 166 -4.66 -5.02 17.42
CA LEU A 166 -4.98 -5.35 18.81
C LEU A 166 -5.58 -6.75 18.97
N GLU A 167 -6.40 -7.16 18.00
CA GLU A 167 -6.96 -8.52 17.92
C GLU A 167 -5.95 -9.57 17.43
N LYS A 168 -4.71 -9.17 17.11
CA LYS A 168 -3.63 -10.04 16.58
C LYS A 168 -3.98 -10.73 15.26
N LYS A 169 -4.81 -10.10 14.44
CA LYS A 169 -5.27 -10.57 13.13
C LYS A 169 -4.39 -10.02 12.00
N ILE A 170 -3.09 -10.27 12.08
CA ILE A 170 -2.13 -9.77 11.09
C ILE A 170 -2.43 -10.30 9.69
N ASP A 171 -2.87 -11.55 9.56
CA ASP A 171 -3.24 -12.13 8.26
C ASP A 171 -4.38 -11.36 7.57
N GLU A 172 -5.31 -10.79 8.34
CA GLU A 172 -6.38 -9.94 7.79
C GLU A 172 -5.84 -8.59 7.32
N VAL A 173 -4.86 -8.01 8.04
CA VAL A 173 -4.18 -6.78 7.60
C VAL A 173 -3.35 -7.01 6.33
N VAL A 174 -2.63 -8.13 6.26
CA VAL A 174 -1.87 -8.53 5.06
C VAL A 174 -2.82 -8.64 3.88
N ARG A 175 -3.94 -9.36 4.04
CA ARG A 175 -4.94 -9.53 2.99
C ARG A 175 -5.56 -8.20 2.52
N TYR A 176 -5.75 -7.27 3.44
CA TYR A 176 -6.22 -5.93 3.14
C TYR A 176 -5.22 -5.17 2.27
N CYS A 177 -3.95 -5.14 2.70
CA CYS A 177 -2.86 -4.50 1.97
C CYS A 177 -2.62 -5.14 0.59
N GLU A 178 -2.70 -6.48 0.49
CA GLU A 178 -2.65 -7.20 -0.79
C GLU A 178 -3.78 -6.76 -1.73
N SER A 179 -5.00 -6.62 -1.22
CA SER A 179 -6.15 -6.14 -2.00
C SER A 179 -5.94 -4.73 -2.53
N ASP A 180 -5.33 -3.84 -1.75
CA ASP A 180 -5.01 -2.48 -2.19
C ASP A 180 -3.92 -2.45 -3.27
N ALA A 181 -2.87 -3.25 -3.12
CA ALA A 181 -1.85 -3.43 -4.16
C ALA A 181 -2.44 -4.01 -5.46
N LEU A 182 -3.33 -5.00 -5.36
CA LEU A 182 -4.01 -5.62 -6.51
C LEU A 182 -4.97 -4.66 -7.23
N ASN A 183 -5.78 -3.89 -6.50
CA ASN A 183 -6.63 -2.86 -7.08
C ASN A 183 -5.77 -1.78 -7.77
N THR A 184 -4.70 -1.33 -7.11
CA THR A 184 -3.74 -0.36 -7.69
C THR A 184 -3.13 -0.89 -8.98
N TYR A 185 -2.73 -2.17 -9.03
CA TYR A 185 -2.22 -2.80 -10.25
C TYR A 185 -3.25 -2.78 -11.39
N LEU A 186 -4.49 -3.17 -11.11
CA LEU A 186 -5.54 -3.24 -12.14
C LEU A 186 -5.91 -1.86 -12.67
N ILE A 187 -5.93 -0.82 -11.82
CA ILE A 187 -6.08 0.57 -12.25
C ILE A 187 -4.89 0.99 -13.12
N TYR A 188 -3.66 0.63 -12.75
CA TYR A 188 -2.47 0.95 -13.52
C TYR A 188 -2.53 0.35 -14.94
N VAL A 189 -2.90 -0.92 -15.07
CA VAL A 189 -3.02 -1.56 -16.39
C VAL A 189 -4.16 -0.93 -17.21
N GLN A 190 -5.28 -0.54 -16.57
CA GLN A 190 -6.34 0.20 -17.24
C GLN A 190 -5.86 1.57 -17.74
N HIS A 191 -5.04 2.27 -16.95
CA HIS A 191 -4.39 3.51 -17.35
C HIS A 191 -3.46 3.31 -18.55
N GLN A 192 -2.66 2.24 -18.57
CA GLN A 192 -1.80 1.90 -19.71
C GLN A 192 -2.60 1.72 -21.00
N LEU A 193 -3.78 1.08 -20.94
CA LEU A 193 -4.70 0.97 -22.08
C LEU A 193 -5.14 2.36 -22.54
N SER A 194 -5.61 3.21 -21.61
CA SER A 194 -6.08 4.57 -21.94
C SER A 194 -5.00 5.45 -22.57
N MET A 195 -3.73 5.22 -22.23
CA MET A 195 -2.59 5.92 -22.82
C MET A 195 -2.11 5.31 -24.15
N GLY A 196 -2.69 4.20 -24.60
CA GLY A 196 -2.25 3.47 -25.80
C GLY A 196 -0.88 2.80 -25.64
N VAL A 197 -0.39 2.64 -24.40
CA VAL A 197 0.86 1.92 -24.09
C VAL A 197 0.68 0.43 -24.30
N ILE A 198 -0.53 -0.06 -24.02
CA ILE A 198 -0.97 -1.42 -24.33
C ILE A 198 -2.27 -1.37 -25.12
N ASN A 199 -2.57 -2.45 -25.84
CA ASN A 199 -3.86 -2.67 -26.50
C ASN A 199 -4.79 -3.58 -25.68
N GLU A 200 -6.01 -3.79 -26.17
CA GLU A 200 -7.02 -4.62 -25.47
C GLU A 200 -6.59 -6.09 -25.30
N GLN A 201 -5.87 -6.65 -26.27
CA GLN A 201 -5.36 -8.03 -26.18
C GLN A 201 -4.31 -8.16 -25.08
N GLU A 202 -3.42 -7.16 -24.96
CA GLU A 202 -2.41 -7.10 -23.91
C GLU A 202 -3.03 -6.88 -22.52
N LEU A 203 -4.06 -6.03 -22.42
CA LEU A 203 -4.85 -5.87 -21.20
C LEU A 203 -5.46 -7.22 -20.75
N ASN A 204 -6.13 -7.92 -21.66
CA ASN A 204 -6.72 -9.23 -21.35
C ASN A 204 -5.65 -10.24 -20.94
N THR A 205 -4.51 -10.25 -21.63
CA THR A 205 -3.38 -11.13 -21.29
C THR A 205 -2.85 -10.87 -19.88
N LYS A 206 -2.71 -9.59 -19.48
CA LYS A 206 -2.29 -9.20 -18.13
C LYS A 206 -3.30 -9.64 -17.07
N LYS A 207 -4.59 -9.40 -17.30
CA LYS A 207 -5.67 -9.84 -16.41
C LYS A 207 -5.72 -11.37 -16.26
N ASP A 208 -5.63 -12.10 -17.36
CA ASP A 208 -5.59 -13.57 -17.35
C ASP A 208 -4.36 -14.11 -16.61
N THR A 209 -3.22 -13.46 -16.78
CA THR A 209 -1.97 -13.84 -16.11
C THR A 209 -2.10 -13.64 -14.60
N LEU A 210 -2.63 -12.50 -14.16
CA LEU A 210 -2.94 -12.26 -12.74
C LEU A 210 -3.95 -13.28 -12.21
N LYS A 211 -5.05 -13.52 -12.92
CA LYS A 211 -6.09 -14.49 -12.52
C LYS A 211 -5.51 -15.88 -12.32
N LYS A 212 -4.67 -16.36 -13.24
CA LYS A 212 -4.00 -17.67 -13.14
C LYS A 212 -3.05 -17.72 -11.96
N PHE A 213 -2.26 -16.67 -11.75
CA PHE A 213 -1.35 -16.56 -10.61
C PHE A 213 -2.10 -16.60 -9.28
N LEU A 214 -3.18 -15.83 -9.13
CA LEU A 214 -3.99 -15.80 -7.91
C LEU A 214 -4.68 -17.15 -7.65
N ALA A 215 -5.17 -17.81 -8.70
CA ALA A 215 -5.81 -19.12 -8.59
C ALA A 215 -4.82 -20.25 -8.20
N SER A 216 -3.51 -20.04 -8.35
CA SER A 216 -2.49 -21.01 -7.95
C SER A 216 -2.00 -20.81 -6.51
N GLN A 217 -2.43 -19.77 -5.80
CA GLN A 217 -2.02 -19.51 -4.42
C GLN A 217 -2.87 -20.31 -3.43
N ASP A 218 -2.31 -20.62 -2.26
CA ASP A 218 -3.02 -21.37 -1.20
C ASP A 218 -4.20 -20.59 -0.60
N ASN A 219 -4.10 -19.25 -0.55
CA ASN A 219 -5.17 -18.35 -0.13
C ASN A 219 -5.59 -17.46 -1.30
N PRO A 220 -6.43 -17.96 -2.22
CA PRO A 220 -6.75 -17.24 -3.44
C PRO A 220 -7.66 -16.04 -3.14
N HIS A 221 -7.25 -14.86 -3.63
CA HIS A 221 -8.05 -13.64 -3.70
C HIS A 221 -9.25 -13.81 -4.64
N SER A 222 -10.23 -14.59 -4.18
CA SER A 222 -11.34 -15.11 -4.98
C SER A 222 -12.23 -13.99 -5.54
N GLU A 223 -12.35 -12.90 -4.80
CA GLU A 223 -13.04 -11.67 -5.21
C GLU A 223 -12.44 -11.07 -6.48
N PHE A 224 -11.11 -11.10 -6.64
CA PHE A 224 -10.43 -10.65 -7.86
C PHE A 224 -10.58 -11.67 -8.98
N ILE A 225 -10.44 -12.97 -8.69
CA ILE A 225 -10.58 -14.05 -9.69
C ILE A 225 -11.97 -14.06 -10.35
N GLN A 226 -13.02 -13.72 -9.60
CA GLN A 226 -14.40 -13.69 -10.09
C GLN A 226 -14.68 -12.51 -11.03
N GLN A 227 -13.93 -11.41 -10.90
CA GLN A 227 -14.15 -10.17 -11.67
C GLN A 227 -13.19 -10.02 -12.85
N LEU A 228 -12.05 -10.70 -12.82
CA LEU A 228 -11.14 -10.87 -13.95
C LEU A 228 -11.64 -11.94 -14.91
#